data_AF-A0A6P8Y8D7-F1
#
_entry.id   AF-A0A6P8Y8D7-F1
#
_cell.length_a   1.000
_cell.length_b   1.000
_cell.length_c   1.000
_cell.angle_alpha   90.00
_cell.angle_beta   90.00
_cell.angle_gamma   90.00
#
_symmetry.space_group_name_H-M   'P 1'
#
loop_
_entity.id
_entity.type
_entity.pdbx_description
1 polymer ?
#
loop_
_entity_poly.entity_id
_entity_poly.type
_entity_poly.pdbx_seq_one_letter_code
_entity_poly.pdbx_strand_id
1 'polypeptide(L)'
;MAQAKTPPKPMRFNEGYAKTLTGQDLMRYKDLLKLCNNVDPCELVWKDCSKTEDFIPDVNLIHIASYLIDRTRVTSMQSMKNYQSTRAYRFLNDGWVQHVRFHKLPNDYVICVARVKHSYSFNDPALRPWALVKLDGEIIAGWCNCEAGCGESCNHLAALLYALEYGAKRKRETTCTSRACSWLPPALKEVPLSAVRNIDLTTPTNKRKRLSGEVDEESLVDDPPAHPPRQALVSPGTLSSFFQKLHVVKPDSAIFRVLPEYCDQYVPEEIVLPVVNIFDRNCCDLSLNELRMECRSDFSKFKVSIEERVRIEKLTRKQYKTSVWRKVKAGRIGASDMHACLQTGVDDPSISLVEKICNPLKEHHPSKWMIRGLDLEGDAKTEYLELMRRSHTNFQLYNTGLYISPEFPFIGASPDGKVHCDCHGYGLVEIKCTKDANPDVNVVPANHYTQMQTQLLCIGPKYTYCDYYVYHPSGSTCKRVNVDSERQDEILVGAENFCRKVILPELKARYFTTLKHLFQQLSLFDPHQSNDQPDQQPRTACYCQQDWDPPMVECVGRNCTFRYFHLRCFGLKRVPKTWLCLECKPSAV
;
A
#
# COMPACT_ATOMS: atom_id res chain seq x y z
N MET A 1 -1.77 21.85 -37.52
CA MET A 1 -2.43 22.72 -36.53
C MET A 1 -3.67 22.02 -36.01
N ALA A 2 -3.58 21.36 -34.85
CA ALA A 2 -4.73 20.99 -34.02
C ALA A 2 -4.21 20.88 -32.60
N GLN A 3 -4.79 21.68 -31.71
CA GLN A 3 -4.26 22.03 -30.40
C GLN A 3 -4.23 20.83 -29.45
N ALA A 4 -3.13 20.71 -28.71
CA ALA A 4 -3.00 19.82 -27.57
C ALA A 4 -4.07 20.16 -26.52
N LYS A 5 -4.90 19.18 -26.17
CA LYS A 5 -5.79 19.29 -24.99
C LYS A 5 -4.91 19.23 -23.74
N THR A 6 -4.62 20.40 -23.19
CA THR A 6 -4.12 20.56 -21.82
C THR A 6 -4.98 19.79 -20.82
N PRO A 7 -4.39 19.23 -19.75
CA PRO A 7 -5.17 18.63 -18.65
C PRO A 7 -6.15 19.66 -18.09
N PRO A 8 -7.32 19.23 -17.58
CA PRO A 8 -8.30 20.17 -17.05
C PRO A 8 -7.64 20.95 -15.91
N LYS A 9 -7.53 22.28 -16.07
CA LYS A 9 -7.23 23.17 -14.96
C LYS A 9 -8.24 22.88 -13.83
N PRO A 10 -7.83 22.87 -12.55
CA PRO A 10 -8.80 22.80 -11.46
C PRO A 10 -9.77 23.97 -11.62
N MET A 11 -11.06 23.65 -11.86
CA MET A 11 -12.08 24.67 -12.07
C MET A 11 -12.16 25.57 -10.85
N ARG A 12 -12.25 26.89 -11.11
CA ARG A 12 -12.61 27.86 -10.08
C ARG A 12 -14.02 27.52 -9.58
N PHE A 13 -14.13 27.25 -8.28
CA PHE A 13 -15.34 26.93 -7.51
C PHE A 13 -16.38 28.07 -7.50
N ASN A 14 -17.03 28.33 -8.63
CA ASN A 14 -18.21 29.20 -8.67
C ASN A 14 -19.39 28.62 -9.47
N GLU A 15 -19.35 27.36 -9.90
CA GLU A 15 -20.50 26.76 -10.60
C GLU A 15 -20.64 25.26 -10.30
N GLY A 16 -21.69 24.87 -9.56
CA GLY A 16 -22.32 23.56 -9.65
C GLY A 16 -21.69 22.40 -8.88
N TYR A 17 -21.32 22.54 -7.61
CA TYR A 17 -20.93 21.38 -6.77
C TYR A 17 -22.05 20.32 -6.75
N ALA A 18 -23.32 20.74 -6.72
CA ALA A 18 -24.44 19.82 -6.85
C ALA A 18 -24.42 19.02 -8.18
N LYS A 19 -23.80 19.53 -9.25
CA LYS A 19 -23.67 18.82 -10.55
C LYS A 19 -22.61 17.72 -10.52
N THR A 20 -21.71 17.73 -9.54
CA THR A 20 -20.71 16.67 -9.37
C THR A 20 -21.22 15.48 -8.56
N LEU A 21 -22.38 15.61 -7.91
CA LEU A 21 -23.01 14.54 -7.14
C LEU A 21 -23.96 13.72 -8.03
N THR A 22 -23.96 12.40 -7.88
CA THR A 22 -24.82 11.48 -8.63
C THR A 22 -25.56 10.53 -7.68
N GLY A 23 -26.72 10.02 -8.09
CA GLY A 23 -27.46 9.01 -7.33
C GLY A 23 -28.01 9.52 -5.99
N GLN A 24 -27.89 8.70 -4.94
CA GLN A 24 -28.45 8.97 -3.60
C GLN A 24 -27.82 10.19 -2.90
N ASP A 25 -26.57 10.52 -3.22
CA ASP A 25 -25.87 11.67 -2.62
C ASP A 25 -26.40 13.00 -3.13
N LEU A 26 -26.81 13.06 -4.40
CA LEU A 26 -27.47 14.24 -4.97
C LEU A 26 -28.85 14.46 -4.34
N MET A 27 -29.60 13.38 -4.08
CA MET A 27 -30.90 13.48 -3.41
C MET A 27 -30.74 14.00 -1.98
N ARG A 28 -29.83 13.41 -1.21
CA ARG A 28 -29.51 13.87 0.15
C ARG A 28 -29.06 15.33 0.18
N TYR A 29 -28.15 15.72 -0.72
CA TYR A 29 -27.71 17.11 -0.81
C TYR A 29 -28.87 18.06 -1.12
N LYS A 30 -29.75 17.71 -2.07
CA LYS A 30 -30.95 18.51 -2.39
C LYS A 30 -31.90 18.63 -1.20
N ASP A 31 -32.06 17.60 -0.39
CA ASP A 31 -32.89 17.65 0.81
C ASP A 31 -32.29 18.56 1.88
N LEU A 32 -30.96 18.55 2.03
CA LEU A 32 -30.26 19.51 2.89
C LEU A 32 -30.40 20.96 2.40
N LEU A 33 -30.40 21.19 1.07
CA LEU A 33 -30.63 22.52 0.50
C LEU A 33 -32.03 23.05 0.80
N LYS A 34 -33.07 22.20 0.83
CA LYS A 34 -34.42 22.60 1.25
C LYS A 34 -34.42 23.12 2.70
N LEU A 35 -33.65 22.49 3.59
CA LEU A 35 -33.48 22.95 4.98
C LEU A 35 -32.73 24.29 5.06
N CYS A 36 -31.89 24.60 4.08
CA CYS A 36 -31.15 25.86 3.96
C CYS A 36 -31.94 26.95 3.19
N ASN A 37 -33.27 26.85 3.11
CA ASN A 37 -34.13 27.76 2.34
C ASN A 37 -33.72 27.86 0.85
N ASN A 38 -33.25 26.75 0.26
CA ASN A 38 -32.71 26.65 -1.10
C ASN A 38 -31.45 27.49 -1.38
N VAL A 39 -30.79 28.00 -0.33
CA VAL A 39 -29.47 28.62 -0.45
C VAL A 39 -28.42 27.51 -0.48
N ASP A 40 -27.57 27.46 -1.51
CA ASP A 40 -26.46 26.51 -1.60
C ASP A 40 -25.23 27.01 -0.83
N PRO A 41 -24.86 26.40 0.31
CA PRO A 41 -23.74 26.85 1.12
C PRO A 41 -22.37 26.72 0.41
N CYS A 42 -22.26 25.83 -0.59
CA CYS A 42 -21.05 25.65 -1.37
C CYS A 42 -20.87 26.74 -2.44
N GLU A 43 -21.96 27.39 -2.87
CA GLU A 43 -21.99 28.46 -3.86
C GLU A 43 -22.04 29.86 -3.22
N LEU A 44 -22.14 29.96 -1.89
CA LEU A 44 -22.09 31.23 -1.17
C LEU A 44 -20.81 32.02 -1.52
N VAL A 45 -21.02 33.24 -2.02
CA VAL A 45 -19.95 34.19 -2.25
C VAL A 45 -19.40 34.61 -0.90
N TRP A 46 -18.18 34.19 -0.61
CA TRP A 46 -17.49 34.43 0.66
C TRP A 46 -17.62 35.88 1.16
N LYS A 47 -17.57 36.88 0.27
CA LYS A 47 -17.66 38.31 0.61
C LYS A 47 -19.00 38.71 1.24
N ASP A 48 -20.06 37.98 0.95
CA ASP A 48 -21.43 38.27 1.40
C ASP A 48 -21.74 37.54 2.72
N CYS A 49 -20.84 36.67 3.18
CA CYS A 49 -20.92 36.05 4.50
C CYS A 49 -20.27 36.95 5.57
N SER A 50 -20.99 37.15 6.68
CA SER A 50 -20.50 37.94 7.80
C SER A 50 -19.31 37.26 8.49
N LYS A 51 -18.41 38.10 9.01
CA LYS A 51 -17.31 37.71 9.91
C LYS A 51 -17.61 38.03 11.38
N THR A 52 -18.75 38.65 11.67
CA THR A 52 -19.06 39.18 13.01
C THR A 52 -19.39 38.06 14.00
N GLU A 53 -18.91 38.22 15.23
CA GLU A 53 -19.09 37.26 16.33
C GLU A 53 -20.54 37.20 16.83
N ASP A 54 -21.34 38.23 16.50
CA ASP A 54 -22.76 38.31 16.83
C ASP A 54 -23.55 37.12 16.26
N PHE A 55 -23.11 36.58 15.11
CA PHE A 55 -23.76 35.44 14.43
C PHE A 55 -23.15 34.08 14.78
N ILE A 56 -22.20 34.00 15.73
CA ILE A 56 -21.72 32.72 16.25
C ILE A 56 -22.86 32.08 17.06
N PRO A 57 -23.36 30.88 16.65
CA PRO A 57 -24.38 30.15 17.40
C PRO A 57 -23.79 29.60 18.71
N ASP A 58 -24.62 29.44 19.75
CA ASP A 58 -24.18 29.00 21.08
C ASP A 58 -23.94 27.47 21.15
N VAL A 59 -23.08 26.96 20.27
CA VAL A 59 -22.73 25.54 20.17
C VAL A 59 -21.92 25.13 21.40
N ASN A 60 -22.28 24.01 22.03
CA ASN A 60 -21.53 23.39 23.10
C ASN A 60 -21.13 21.95 22.71
N LEU A 61 -20.27 21.32 23.53
CA LEU A 61 -19.80 19.96 23.27
C LEU A 61 -20.94 18.92 23.18
N ILE A 62 -22.04 19.12 23.92
CA ILE A 62 -23.20 18.21 23.93
C ILE A 62 -23.94 18.29 22.59
N HIS A 63 -24.12 19.48 22.01
CA HIS A 63 -24.73 19.66 20.69
C HIS A 63 -23.91 18.94 19.60
N ILE A 64 -22.56 19.08 19.66
CA ILE A 64 -21.66 18.38 18.74
C ILE A 64 -21.76 16.86 18.91
N ALA A 65 -21.79 16.40 20.17
CA ALA A 65 -21.93 14.97 20.49
C ALA A 65 -23.21 14.39 19.92
N SER A 66 -24.35 15.02 20.21
CA SER A 66 -25.67 14.56 19.76
C SER A 66 -25.71 14.47 18.25
N TYR A 67 -25.31 15.53 17.55
CA TYR A 67 -25.34 15.58 16.09
C TYR A 67 -24.50 14.48 15.42
N LEU A 68 -23.25 14.29 15.88
CA LEU A 68 -22.36 13.28 15.31
C LEU A 68 -22.80 11.84 15.65
N ILE A 69 -23.37 11.62 16.83
CA ILE A 69 -23.90 10.30 17.24
C ILE A 69 -25.15 9.97 16.42
N ASP A 70 -26.11 10.88 16.31
CA ASP A 70 -27.39 10.68 15.61
C ASP A 70 -27.21 10.40 14.10
N ARG A 71 -26.16 10.95 13.49
CA ARG A 71 -25.87 10.77 12.05
C ARG A 71 -25.09 9.50 11.72
N THR A 72 -24.47 8.82 12.70
CA THR A 72 -23.67 7.61 12.43
C THR A 72 -24.47 6.31 12.30
N ARG A 73 -25.81 6.33 12.49
CA ARG A 73 -26.80 5.22 12.29
C ARG A 73 -26.43 3.81 12.80
N VAL A 74 -25.33 3.66 13.55
CA VAL A 74 -24.90 2.42 14.18
C VAL A 74 -24.65 2.74 15.64
N THR A 75 -25.58 2.41 16.53
CA THR A 75 -25.37 2.42 17.98
C THR A 75 -24.45 1.27 18.37
N SER A 76 -23.15 1.44 18.11
CA SER A 76 -22.09 0.57 18.64
C SER A 76 -21.14 1.38 19.51
N MET A 77 -20.49 0.75 20.49
CA MET A 77 -19.40 1.35 21.27
C MET A 77 -18.27 1.91 20.39
N GLN A 78 -18.15 1.48 19.13
CA GLN A 78 -17.16 1.97 18.18
C GLN A 78 -17.56 3.33 17.57
N SER A 79 -18.87 3.63 17.44
CA SER A 79 -19.38 4.93 17.00
C SER A 79 -19.21 6.01 18.08
N MET A 80 -19.33 5.62 19.36
CA MET A 80 -18.97 6.46 20.51
C MET A 80 -17.46 6.78 20.57
N LYS A 81 -16.59 5.95 19.98
CA LYS A 81 -15.16 6.28 19.81
C LYS A 81 -14.91 7.31 18.70
N ASN A 82 -15.79 7.46 17.71
CA ASN A 82 -15.68 8.52 16.69
C ASN A 82 -15.96 9.92 17.25
N TYR A 83 -16.82 10.02 18.29
CA TYR A 83 -16.98 11.23 19.09
C TYR A 83 -15.68 11.65 19.79
N GLN A 84 -14.80 10.69 20.09
CA GLN A 84 -13.43 10.91 20.55
C GLN A 84 -12.39 10.95 19.42
N SER A 85 -12.75 11.40 18.21
CA SER A 85 -11.70 11.64 17.21
C SER A 85 -10.85 12.84 17.63
N THR A 86 -9.84 12.57 18.45
CA THR A 86 -8.74 13.48 18.81
C THR A 86 -8.15 14.16 17.56
N ARG A 87 -8.34 13.56 16.38
CA ARG A 87 -7.98 14.06 15.06
C ARG A 87 -8.74 15.31 14.61
N ALA A 88 -10.06 15.41 14.83
CA ALA A 88 -10.83 16.60 14.42
C ALA A 88 -10.51 17.82 15.30
N TYR A 89 -10.36 17.60 16.61
CA TYR A 89 -9.90 18.64 17.53
C TYR A 89 -8.44 19.06 17.25
N ARG A 90 -7.57 18.13 16.83
CA ARG A 90 -6.21 18.46 16.36
C ARG A 90 -6.20 19.42 15.18
N PHE A 91 -7.14 19.32 14.24
CA PHE A 91 -7.19 20.25 13.10
C PHE A 91 -7.47 21.70 13.53
N LEU A 92 -8.23 21.89 14.61
CA LEU A 92 -8.40 23.20 15.22
C LEU A 92 -7.10 23.67 15.87
N ASN A 93 -6.50 22.83 16.73
CA ASN A 93 -5.26 23.17 17.45
C ASN A 93 -4.05 23.43 16.53
N ASP A 94 -3.95 22.69 15.43
CA ASP A 94 -2.86 22.79 14.45
C ASP A 94 -3.08 23.95 13.46
N GLY A 95 -4.15 24.75 13.64
CA GLY A 95 -4.44 25.93 12.83
C GLY A 95 -4.90 25.62 11.41
N TRP A 96 -5.53 24.45 11.20
CA TRP A 96 -5.98 23.99 9.89
C TRP A 96 -7.38 24.43 9.54
N VAL A 97 -8.19 24.83 10.54
CA VAL A 97 -9.48 25.51 10.33
C VAL A 97 -9.23 26.99 10.09
N GLN A 98 -9.66 27.48 8.95
CA GLN A 98 -9.41 28.82 8.45
C GLN A 98 -10.71 29.49 8.02
N HIS A 99 -10.77 30.81 8.18
CA HIS A 99 -11.83 31.65 7.62
C HIS A 99 -13.24 31.12 7.91
N VAL A 100 -13.63 30.96 9.17
CA VAL A 100 -15.03 30.67 9.51
C VAL A 100 -15.89 31.89 9.18
N ARG A 101 -17.03 31.72 8.51
CA ARG A 101 -17.99 32.78 8.17
C ARG A 101 -19.44 32.32 8.37
N PHE A 102 -20.33 33.30 8.45
CA PHE A 102 -21.73 33.09 8.80
C PHE A 102 -22.66 33.71 7.76
N HIS A 103 -23.76 33.01 7.45
CA HIS A 103 -24.85 33.53 6.64
C HIS A 103 -26.17 33.28 7.39
N LYS A 104 -26.82 34.36 7.85
CA LYS A 104 -28.05 34.29 8.63
C LYS A 104 -29.23 33.99 7.70
N LEU A 105 -30.04 33.02 8.09
CA LEU A 105 -31.31 32.67 7.45
C LEU A 105 -32.49 33.16 8.32
N PRO A 106 -33.73 33.16 7.79
CA PRO A 106 -34.94 33.37 8.59
C PRO A 106 -35.07 32.35 9.74
N ASN A 107 -35.84 32.66 10.79
CA ASN A 107 -36.13 31.79 11.94
C ASN A 107 -34.90 31.36 12.78
N ASP A 108 -33.94 32.26 12.97
CA ASP A 108 -32.75 32.05 13.82
C ASP A 108 -31.82 30.89 13.39
N TYR A 109 -31.87 30.51 12.12
CA TYR A 109 -30.90 29.60 11.53
C TYR A 109 -29.69 30.36 10.96
N VAL A 110 -28.51 29.74 11.05
CA VAL A 110 -27.25 30.27 10.54
C VAL A 110 -26.53 29.17 9.78
N ILE A 111 -26.15 29.47 8.54
CA ILE A 111 -25.20 28.65 7.79
C ILE A 111 -23.80 29.08 8.19
N CYS A 112 -23.05 28.15 8.77
CA CYS A 112 -21.65 28.30 9.14
C CYS A 112 -20.77 27.63 8.09
N VAL A 113 -19.81 28.35 7.52
CA VAL A 113 -18.87 27.83 6.50
C VAL A 113 -17.44 28.03 6.94
N ALA A 114 -16.53 27.11 6.60
CA ALA A 114 -15.10 27.26 6.85
C ALA A 114 -14.23 26.78 5.69
N ARG A 115 -12.92 27.03 5.79
CA ARG A 115 -11.90 26.37 4.97
C ARG A 115 -11.04 25.48 5.86
N VAL A 116 -10.92 24.21 5.53
CA VAL A 116 -10.13 23.25 6.33
C VAL A 116 -9.10 22.56 5.45
N LYS A 117 -7.83 22.56 5.87
CA LYS A 117 -6.75 21.87 5.14
C LYS A 117 -6.90 20.35 5.18
N HIS A 118 -6.38 19.68 4.14
CA HIS A 118 -6.28 18.22 4.09
C HIS A 118 -5.17 17.71 5.03
N SER A 119 -5.36 16.52 5.62
CA SER A 119 -4.35 15.90 6.49
C SER A 119 -3.20 15.20 5.79
N TYR A 120 -3.36 14.84 4.51
CA TYR A 120 -2.34 14.13 3.72
C TYR A 120 -1.90 14.88 2.45
N SER A 121 -2.60 15.96 2.08
CA SER A 121 -2.37 16.73 0.86
C SER A 121 -2.26 18.23 1.16
N PHE A 122 -1.16 18.63 1.80
CA PHE A 122 -0.98 20.01 2.29
C PHE A 122 -1.00 21.09 1.20
N ASN A 123 -0.77 20.72 -0.06
CA ASN A 123 -0.75 21.63 -1.21
C ASN A 123 -2.10 21.70 -1.96
N ASP A 124 -3.06 20.83 -1.61
CA ASP A 124 -4.38 20.85 -2.24
C ASP A 124 -5.23 22.03 -1.71
N PRO A 125 -6.17 22.55 -2.52
CA PRO A 125 -7.08 23.60 -2.07
C PRO A 125 -7.85 23.16 -0.81
N ALA A 126 -7.94 24.06 0.18
CA ALA A 126 -8.68 23.76 1.40
C ALA A 126 -10.15 23.38 1.11
N LEU A 127 -10.61 22.36 1.82
CA LEU A 127 -11.99 21.87 1.79
C LEU A 127 -12.93 22.87 2.43
N ARG A 128 -14.19 22.82 2.05
CA ARG A 128 -15.25 23.73 2.49
C ARG A 128 -16.34 22.96 3.22
N PRO A 129 -16.15 22.61 4.50
CA PRO A 129 -17.25 22.15 5.32
C PRO A 129 -18.22 23.30 5.60
N TRP A 130 -19.49 22.95 5.71
CA TRP A 130 -20.54 23.85 6.17
C TRP A 130 -21.51 23.13 7.11
N ALA A 131 -22.14 23.88 8.01
CA ALA A 131 -23.14 23.39 8.94
C ALA A 131 -24.32 24.37 9.03
N LEU A 132 -25.53 23.85 9.10
CA LEU A 132 -26.74 24.60 9.42
C LEU A 132 -27.02 24.47 10.92
N VAL A 133 -26.99 25.59 11.62
CA VAL A 133 -27.06 25.64 13.09
C VAL A 133 -28.07 26.69 13.51
N LYS A 134 -28.90 26.41 14.52
CA LYS A 134 -29.73 27.42 15.17
C LYS A 134 -28.90 28.32 16.09
N LEU A 135 -29.35 29.54 16.36
CA LEU A 135 -28.64 30.46 17.26
C LEU A 135 -28.46 29.92 18.69
N ASP A 136 -29.36 29.05 19.15
CA ASP A 136 -29.28 28.34 20.43
C ASP A 136 -28.21 27.22 20.46
N GLY A 137 -27.58 26.93 19.32
CA GLY A 137 -26.51 25.95 19.18
C GLY A 137 -26.94 24.58 18.67
N GLU A 138 -28.23 24.33 18.41
CA GLU A 138 -28.68 23.06 17.83
C GLU A 138 -28.17 22.89 16.38
N ILE A 139 -27.49 21.77 16.11
CA ILE A 139 -26.92 21.46 14.78
C ILE A 139 -27.90 20.59 14.01
N ILE A 140 -28.35 21.10 12.86
CA ILE A 140 -29.46 20.50 12.08
C ILE A 140 -28.91 19.65 10.94
N ALA A 141 -27.89 20.18 10.25
CA ALA A 141 -27.29 19.57 9.09
C ALA A 141 -25.84 20.01 8.91
N GLY A 142 -25.09 19.24 8.14
CA GLY A 142 -23.71 19.54 7.85
C GLY A 142 -23.20 18.73 6.68
N TRP A 143 -22.29 19.33 5.92
CA TRP A 143 -21.76 18.72 4.72
C TRP A 143 -20.33 19.18 4.49
N CYS A 144 -19.55 18.38 3.78
CA CYS A 144 -18.22 18.76 3.34
C CYS A 144 -17.98 18.27 1.92
N ASN A 145 -17.19 18.99 1.14
CA ASN A 145 -16.79 18.58 -0.20
C ASN A 145 -15.62 17.58 -0.24
N CYS A 146 -15.36 16.88 0.87
CA CYS A 146 -14.39 15.79 0.91
C CYS A 146 -15.03 14.46 0.52
N GLU A 147 -14.23 13.45 0.18
CA GLU A 147 -14.70 12.11 -0.19
C GLU A 147 -15.60 11.46 0.86
N ALA A 148 -15.32 11.67 2.16
CA ALA A 148 -16.15 11.21 3.27
C ALA A 148 -17.31 12.16 3.63
N GLY A 149 -17.52 13.21 2.85
CA GLY A 149 -18.44 14.31 3.15
C GLY A 149 -19.92 13.93 3.05
N CYS A 150 -20.25 12.96 2.20
CA CYS A 150 -21.60 12.41 2.03
C CYS A 150 -22.13 11.69 3.29
N GLY A 151 -21.25 11.43 4.28
CA GLY A 151 -21.62 10.86 5.57
C GLY A 151 -21.93 11.88 6.67
N GLU A 152 -21.93 13.19 6.37
CA GLU A 152 -22.24 14.30 7.30
C GLU A 152 -21.48 14.27 8.65
N SER A 153 -20.35 13.56 8.71
CA SER A 153 -19.61 13.29 9.97
C SER A 153 -18.09 13.25 9.78
N CYS A 154 -17.60 13.78 8.65
CA CYS A 154 -16.16 13.79 8.38
C CYS A 154 -15.38 14.67 9.38
N ASN A 155 -14.07 14.40 9.52
CA ASN A 155 -13.20 15.17 10.42
C ASN A 155 -13.15 16.68 10.11
N HIS A 156 -13.35 17.08 8.84
CA HIS A 156 -13.37 18.49 8.44
C HIS A 156 -14.62 19.21 8.95
N LEU A 157 -15.78 18.54 8.88
CA LEU A 157 -17.03 19.05 9.42
C LEU A 157 -16.97 19.10 10.95
N ALA A 158 -16.49 18.04 11.60
CA ALA A 158 -16.27 18.04 13.05
C ALA A 158 -15.29 19.15 13.48
N ALA A 159 -14.23 19.42 12.72
CA ALA A 159 -13.31 20.52 13.00
C ALA A 159 -13.97 21.91 12.90
N LEU A 160 -14.89 22.11 11.93
CA LEU A 160 -15.73 23.31 11.88
C LEU A 160 -16.62 23.42 13.14
N LEU A 161 -17.28 22.34 13.55
CA LEU A 161 -18.15 22.35 14.73
C LEU A 161 -17.36 22.68 16.01
N TYR A 162 -16.17 22.09 16.20
CA TYR A 162 -15.30 22.45 17.33
C TYR A 162 -14.82 23.89 17.27
N ALA A 163 -14.61 24.46 16.07
CA ALA A 163 -14.32 25.87 15.94
C ALA A 163 -15.51 26.74 16.41
N LEU A 164 -16.74 26.37 16.05
CA LEU A 164 -17.94 27.10 16.51
C LEU A 164 -18.08 27.06 18.04
N GLU A 165 -17.86 25.90 18.66
CA GLU A 165 -17.88 25.75 20.11
C GLU A 165 -16.81 26.60 20.81
N TYR A 166 -15.60 26.62 20.25
CA TYR A 166 -14.51 27.45 20.76
C TYR A 166 -14.82 28.95 20.65
N GLY A 167 -15.45 29.36 19.55
CA GLY A 167 -15.94 30.74 19.36
C GLY A 167 -17.05 31.10 20.35
N ALA A 168 -18.02 30.21 20.56
CA ALA A 168 -19.12 30.39 21.52
C ALA A 168 -18.60 30.52 22.96
N LYS A 169 -17.66 29.66 23.39
CA LYS A 169 -17.01 29.78 24.71
C LYS A 169 -16.34 31.14 24.90
N ARG A 170 -15.55 31.60 23.93
CA ARG A 170 -14.90 32.91 23.98
C ARG A 170 -15.87 34.07 24.01
N LYS A 171 -16.99 33.98 23.28
CA LYS A 171 -18.07 34.98 23.30
C LYS A 171 -18.69 35.10 24.69
N ARG A 172 -18.81 34.00 25.44
CA ARG A 172 -19.27 34.02 26.85
C ARG A 172 -18.22 34.61 27.80
N GLU A 173 -16.93 34.41 27.52
CA GLU A 173 -15.81 34.89 28.36
C GLU A 173 -15.45 36.36 28.11
N THR A 174 -15.74 36.91 26.93
CA THR A 174 -15.27 38.24 26.50
C THR A 174 -16.39 39.28 26.59
N THR A 175 -16.72 39.75 27.80
CA THR A 175 -17.44 41.01 27.96
C THR A 175 -16.43 42.16 27.95
N CYS A 176 -16.67 43.14 27.08
CA CYS A 176 -15.97 44.43 26.95
C CYS A 176 -14.42 44.42 26.83
N THR A 177 -13.91 44.38 25.60
CA THR A 177 -12.88 45.33 25.13
C THR A 177 -12.69 45.20 23.61
N SER A 178 -12.73 46.34 22.93
CA SER A 178 -12.59 46.49 21.49
C SER A 178 -11.23 46.01 20.97
N ARG A 179 -11.17 44.82 20.38
CA ARG A 179 -10.10 44.41 19.46
C ARG A 179 -10.66 43.66 18.27
N ALA A 180 -10.08 43.93 17.10
CA ALA A 180 -10.44 43.25 15.87
C ALA A 180 -10.00 41.78 15.89
N CYS A 181 -11.00 40.90 15.95
CA CYS A 181 -11.18 39.62 15.24
C CYS A 181 -9.95 38.75 14.92
N SER A 182 -9.56 37.89 15.87
CA SER A 182 -8.95 36.59 15.54
C SER A 182 -9.21 35.56 16.65
N TRP A 183 -10.45 35.05 16.73
CA TRP A 183 -10.83 34.02 17.71
C TRP A 183 -10.35 32.61 17.35
N LEU A 184 -9.87 32.38 16.13
CA LEU A 184 -9.24 31.13 15.68
C LEU A 184 -7.73 31.13 15.98
N PRO A 185 -7.11 29.96 16.25
CA PRO A 185 -5.66 29.81 16.28
C PRO A 185 -5.01 30.35 14.99
N PRO A 186 -3.77 30.88 15.05
CA PRO A 186 -3.11 31.45 13.89
C PRO A 186 -2.98 30.40 12.77
N ALA A 187 -3.47 30.76 11.58
CA ALA A 187 -3.44 29.88 10.42
C ALA A 187 -2.00 29.56 10.02
N LEU A 188 -1.70 28.26 9.89
CA LEU A 188 -0.37 27.81 9.48
C LEU A 188 -0.17 28.07 7.97
N LYS A 189 0.58 29.13 7.64
CA LYS A 189 0.81 29.57 6.26
C LYS A 189 1.89 28.74 5.57
N GLU A 190 3.01 28.47 6.24
CA GLU A 190 4.14 27.67 5.73
C GLU A 190 4.86 26.96 6.90
N VAL A 191 5.37 25.74 6.68
CA VAL A 191 6.28 25.07 7.63
C VAL A 191 7.71 25.37 7.18
N PRO A 192 8.48 26.19 7.93
CA PRO A 192 9.86 26.47 7.57
C PRO A 192 10.73 25.21 7.73
N LEU A 193 11.65 25.00 6.79
CA LEU A 193 12.68 23.97 6.93
C LEU A 193 13.59 24.33 8.11
N SER A 194 13.76 23.39 9.05
CA SER A 194 14.61 23.55 10.23
C SER A 194 15.48 22.32 10.43
N ALA A 195 16.71 22.52 10.92
CA ALA A 195 17.58 21.42 11.31
C ALA A 195 16.88 20.59 12.40
N VAL A 196 17.00 19.26 12.38
CA VAL A 196 16.29 18.36 13.31
C VAL A 196 16.45 18.77 14.78
N ARG A 197 17.65 19.23 15.17
CA ARG A 197 17.96 19.73 16.53
C ARG A 197 17.13 20.95 16.97
N ASN A 198 16.56 21.68 16.01
CA ASN A 198 15.81 22.91 16.20
C ASN A 198 14.30 22.69 15.94
N ILE A 199 13.86 21.44 15.71
CA ILE A 199 12.44 21.11 15.57
C ILE A 199 11.89 20.77 16.94
N ASP A 200 10.89 21.53 17.38
CA ASP A 200 10.14 21.22 18.59
C ASP A 200 9.13 20.09 18.34
N LEU A 201 9.50 18.88 18.76
CA LEU A 201 8.69 17.66 18.64
C LEU A 201 7.79 17.41 19.87
N THR A 202 7.61 18.39 20.75
CA THR A 202 6.71 18.23 21.91
C THR A 202 5.27 18.00 21.45
N THR A 203 4.60 17.05 22.11
CA THR A 203 3.23 16.64 21.77
C THR A 203 2.24 17.79 22.02
N PRO A 204 1.16 17.89 21.22
CA PRO A 204 0.12 18.91 21.40
C PRO A 204 -0.51 18.91 22.80
N THR A 205 -0.58 17.74 23.44
CA THR A 205 -1.07 17.54 24.82
C THR A 205 -0.20 18.29 25.83
N ASN A 206 1.13 18.21 25.69
CA ASN A 206 2.09 18.90 26.56
C ASN A 206 2.20 20.39 26.25
N LYS A 207 2.00 20.79 24.99
CA LYS A 207 1.85 22.21 24.61
C LYS A 207 0.62 22.84 25.26
N ARG A 208 -0.51 22.13 25.31
CA ARG A 208 -1.74 22.61 25.96
C ARG A 208 -1.58 22.79 27.46
N LYS A 209 -0.99 21.81 28.18
CA LYS A 209 -0.67 21.94 29.61
C LYS A 209 0.25 23.14 29.91
N ARG A 210 1.22 23.43 29.04
CA ARG A 210 2.10 24.60 29.17
C ARG A 210 1.39 25.94 28.90
N LEU A 211 0.36 25.95 28.06
CA LEU A 211 -0.37 27.16 27.65
C LEU A 211 -1.57 27.47 28.56
N SER A 212 -2.18 26.47 29.22
CA SER A 212 -3.32 26.67 30.13
C SER A 212 -2.93 27.13 31.53
N GLY A 213 -1.63 27.15 31.88
CA GLY A 213 -1.17 27.55 33.21
C GLY A 213 -1.58 26.60 34.35
N GLU A 214 -2.28 25.50 34.03
CA GLU A 214 -2.63 24.44 34.98
C GLU A 214 -1.40 23.53 35.17
N VAL A 215 -0.49 23.98 36.03
CA VAL A 215 0.56 23.14 36.60
C VAL A 215 0.04 22.65 37.95
N ASP A 216 -0.57 21.47 37.97
CA ASP A 216 -0.58 20.65 39.18
C ASP A 216 0.69 19.82 39.19
N GLU A 217 1.62 20.14 40.10
CA GLU A 217 2.93 19.48 40.26
C GLU A 217 2.83 17.99 40.60
N GLU A 218 1.65 17.46 40.95
CA GLU A 218 1.49 16.07 41.41
C GLU A 218 1.05 15.06 40.33
N SER A 219 0.72 15.48 39.11
CA SER A 219 0.24 14.55 38.06
C SER A 219 1.34 14.03 37.09
N LEU A 220 2.61 14.14 37.48
CA LEU A 220 3.78 13.70 36.68
C LEU A 220 4.28 12.27 36.99
N VAL A 221 3.45 11.41 37.56
CA VAL A 221 3.76 9.99 37.74
C VAL A 221 3.06 9.16 36.67
N ASP A 222 3.71 8.99 35.51
CA ASP A 222 3.68 7.73 34.73
C ASP A 222 4.50 7.74 33.43
N ASP A 223 5.22 8.83 33.10
CA ASP A 223 6.32 8.76 32.14
C ASP A 223 7.66 8.89 32.89
N PRO A 224 8.65 8.02 32.63
CA PRO A 224 9.95 8.11 33.27
C PRO A 224 10.55 9.50 32.99
N PRO A 225 11.17 10.16 33.99
CA PRO A 225 11.66 11.52 33.84
C PRO A 225 12.58 11.57 32.62
N ALA A 226 12.24 12.44 31.68
CA ALA A 226 13.14 12.83 30.61
C ALA A 226 14.47 13.16 31.28
N HIS A 227 15.45 12.28 31.11
CA HIS A 227 16.79 12.53 31.62
C HIS A 227 17.17 13.96 31.21
N PRO A 228 17.71 14.79 32.13
CA PRO A 228 18.29 16.06 31.73
C PRO A 228 19.21 15.76 30.55
N PRO A 229 19.23 16.59 29.49
CA PRO A 229 20.04 16.30 28.32
C PRO A 229 21.46 16.07 28.84
N ARG A 230 21.92 14.81 28.80
CA ARG A 230 23.32 14.50 29.03
C ARG A 230 24.03 15.21 27.89
N GLN A 231 24.45 16.46 28.11
CA GLN A 231 25.58 17.01 27.42
C GLN A 231 26.80 16.20 27.89
N ALA A 232 26.91 14.98 27.38
CA ALA A 232 28.22 14.39 27.21
C ALA A 232 28.89 15.28 26.17
N LEU A 233 29.61 16.30 26.63
CA LEU A 233 30.66 16.95 25.87
C LEU A 233 31.72 15.89 25.61
N VAL A 234 31.44 14.99 24.64
CA VAL A 234 32.46 14.09 24.13
C VAL A 234 33.46 14.99 23.44
N SER A 235 34.68 15.05 23.98
CA SER A 235 35.72 15.87 23.39
C SER A 235 35.95 15.46 21.93
N PRO A 236 36.29 16.40 21.03
CA PRO A 236 36.56 16.09 19.63
C PRO A 236 37.59 14.95 19.45
N GLY A 237 38.59 14.87 20.36
CA GLY A 237 39.58 13.80 20.38
C GLY A 237 39.00 12.41 20.70
N THR A 238 38.03 12.32 21.60
CA THR A 238 37.35 11.06 21.91
C THR A 238 36.48 10.59 20.75
N LEU A 239 35.81 11.51 20.05
CA LEU A 239 35.05 11.20 18.83
C LEU A 239 35.97 10.74 17.71
N SER A 240 37.10 11.42 17.49
CA SER A 240 38.08 11.03 16.47
C SER A 240 38.65 9.63 16.75
N SER A 241 39.03 9.32 18.00
CA SER A 241 39.49 7.98 18.38
C SER A 241 38.40 6.91 18.21
N PHE A 242 37.14 7.24 18.51
CA PHE A 242 36.00 6.35 18.28
C PHE A 242 35.82 6.06 16.79
N PHE A 243 35.84 7.08 15.93
CA PHE A 243 35.70 6.90 14.49
C PHE A 243 36.87 6.13 13.88
N GLN A 244 38.10 6.36 14.34
CA GLN A 244 39.27 5.59 13.90
C GLN A 244 39.12 4.10 14.25
N LYS A 245 38.72 3.78 15.49
CA LYS A 245 38.45 2.39 15.90
C LYS A 245 37.28 1.78 15.13
N LEU A 246 36.22 2.56 14.91
CA LEU A 246 35.06 2.12 14.14
C LEU A 246 35.42 1.87 12.67
N HIS A 247 36.33 2.64 12.08
CA HIS A 247 36.75 2.48 10.69
C HIS A 247 37.54 1.19 10.51
N VAL A 248 38.40 0.83 11.48
CA VAL A 248 39.12 -0.45 11.49
C VAL A 248 38.17 -1.64 11.56
N VAL A 249 37.11 -1.55 12.39
CA VAL A 249 36.18 -2.67 12.61
C VAL A 249 35.09 -2.75 11.53
N LYS A 250 34.59 -1.60 11.07
CA LYS A 250 33.44 -1.48 10.18
C LYS A 250 33.59 -0.29 9.21
N PRO A 251 34.48 -0.40 8.21
CA PRO A 251 34.79 0.70 7.28
C PRO A 251 33.59 1.11 6.40
N ASP A 252 32.60 0.22 6.23
CA ASP A 252 31.35 0.44 5.47
C ASP A 252 30.25 1.15 6.27
N SER A 253 30.52 1.58 7.52
CA SER A 253 29.54 2.28 8.35
C SER A 253 29.04 3.56 7.69
N ALA A 254 27.72 3.77 7.70
CA ALA A 254 27.08 4.90 7.02
C ALA A 254 27.56 6.27 7.52
N ILE A 255 28.11 6.35 8.74
CA ILE A 255 28.67 7.60 9.28
C ILE A 255 29.88 8.09 8.47
N PHE A 256 30.68 7.18 7.90
CA PHE A 256 31.85 7.54 7.10
C PHE A 256 31.49 8.17 5.75
N ARG A 257 30.23 8.07 5.31
CA ARG A 257 29.72 8.79 4.15
C ARG A 257 29.75 10.31 4.32
N VAL A 258 29.59 10.78 5.55
CA VAL A 258 29.43 12.22 5.84
C VAL A 258 30.61 12.81 6.62
N LEU A 259 31.56 11.98 7.06
CA LEU A 259 32.77 12.44 7.74
C LEU A 259 33.83 12.80 6.67
N PRO A 260 34.28 14.07 6.58
CA PRO A 260 35.21 14.52 5.54
C PRO A 260 36.51 13.71 5.46
N GLU A 261 36.99 13.21 6.59
CA GLU A 261 38.23 12.43 6.70
C GLU A 261 38.13 11.03 6.07
N TYR A 262 36.90 10.52 5.89
CA TYR A 262 36.65 9.14 5.46
C TYR A 262 35.80 9.06 4.19
N CYS A 263 35.12 10.14 3.79
CA CYS A 263 34.15 10.11 2.69
C CYS A 263 34.79 9.76 1.35
N ASP A 264 36.04 10.15 1.12
CA ASP A 264 36.76 9.85 -0.12
C ASP A 264 37.15 8.37 -0.25
N GLN A 265 37.31 7.69 0.89
CA GLN A 265 37.61 6.26 0.98
C GLN A 265 36.34 5.40 1.15
N TYR A 266 35.22 6.05 1.46
CA TYR A 266 33.92 5.39 1.62
C TYR A 266 33.39 4.99 0.24
N VAL A 267 33.64 3.73 -0.14
CA VAL A 267 32.97 3.10 -1.27
C VAL A 267 31.67 2.48 -0.74
N PRO A 268 30.48 3.03 -1.06
CA PRO A 268 29.24 2.38 -0.67
C PRO A 268 29.24 0.96 -1.24
N GLU A 269 28.70 -0.02 -0.48
CA GLU A 269 28.33 -1.29 -1.08
C GLU A 269 27.13 -1.06 -2.01
N GLU A 270 27.38 -0.48 -3.20
CA GLU A 270 26.42 -0.46 -4.27
C GLU A 270 26.24 -1.90 -4.76
N ILE A 271 25.22 -2.53 -4.21
CA ILE A 271 24.60 -3.68 -4.84
C ILE A 271 23.73 -3.09 -5.92
N VAL A 272 24.26 -3.04 -7.15
CA VAL A 272 23.47 -2.70 -8.33
C VAL A 272 22.33 -3.71 -8.40
N LEU A 273 21.11 -3.24 -8.16
CA LEU A 273 19.88 -4.02 -8.27
C LEU A 273 19.38 -3.87 -9.71
N PRO A 274 19.58 -4.84 -10.61
CA PRO A 274 19.47 -4.58 -12.05
C PRO A 274 18.04 -4.35 -12.57
N VAL A 275 16.99 -4.63 -11.78
CA VAL A 275 15.63 -4.83 -12.34
C VAL A 275 14.50 -4.15 -11.56
N VAL A 276 14.77 -3.54 -10.40
CA VAL A 276 13.70 -3.13 -9.47
C VAL A 276 13.03 -1.80 -9.89
N ASN A 277 13.53 -1.11 -10.92
CA ASN A 277 13.05 0.22 -11.25
C ASN A 277 12.88 0.48 -12.76
N ILE A 278 12.20 -0.43 -13.46
CA ILE A 278 11.78 -0.20 -14.85
C ILE A 278 10.39 0.44 -14.95
N PHE A 279 9.76 0.80 -13.83
CA PHE A 279 8.40 1.34 -13.79
C PHE A 279 8.25 2.59 -14.66
N ASP A 280 7.20 2.61 -15.49
CA ASP A 280 6.84 3.73 -16.34
C ASP A 280 5.34 3.98 -16.25
N ARG A 281 4.98 5.18 -15.77
CA ARG A 281 3.59 5.59 -15.60
C ARG A 281 2.83 5.65 -16.93
N ASN A 282 3.51 5.94 -18.05
CA ASN A 282 2.88 5.97 -19.37
C ASN A 282 2.44 4.58 -19.84
N CYS A 283 3.03 3.53 -19.27
CA CYS A 283 2.69 2.15 -19.58
C CYS A 283 1.47 1.62 -18.77
N CYS A 284 0.98 2.37 -17.77
CA CYS A 284 -0.16 1.95 -16.93
C CYS A 284 -1.47 1.80 -17.70
N ASP A 285 -1.68 2.58 -18.75
CA ASP A 285 -2.92 2.58 -19.54
C ASP A 285 -2.86 1.65 -20.77
N LEU A 286 -1.70 1.02 -21.02
CA LEU A 286 -1.51 0.12 -22.16
C LEU A 286 -2.24 -1.20 -21.93
N SER A 287 -2.74 -1.79 -23.01
CA SER A 287 -3.24 -3.15 -22.94
C SER A 287 -2.10 -4.16 -22.73
N LEU A 288 -2.41 -5.34 -22.19
CA LEU A 288 -1.41 -6.38 -21.93
C LEU A 288 -0.52 -6.71 -23.15
N ASN A 289 -1.08 -6.68 -24.37
CA ASN A 289 -0.32 -6.97 -25.57
C ASN A 289 0.65 -5.83 -25.95
N GLU A 290 0.20 -4.58 -25.84
CA GLU A 290 1.05 -3.41 -26.07
C GLU A 290 2.17 -3.34 -25.02
N LEU A 291 1.82 -3.56 -23.75
CA LEU A 291 2.78 -3.60 -22.65
C LEU A 291 3.82 -4.71 -22.83
N ARG A 292 3.41 -5.90 -23.29
CA ARG A 292 4.34 -7.00 -23.63
C ARG A 292 5.27 -6.63 -24.79
N MET A 293 4.82 -5.80 -25.74
CA MET A 293 5.68 -5.30 -26.82
C MET A 293 6.69 -4.29 -26.31
N GLU A 294 6.26 -3.34 -25.49
CA GLU A 294 7.14 -2.35 -24.84
C GLU A 294 8.21 -3.01 -23.95
N CYS A 295 7.83 -4.06 -23.22
CA CYS A 295 8.74 -4.80 -22.35
C CYS A 295 9.77 -5.67 -23.10
N ARG A 296 9.70 -5.83 -24.44
CA ARG A 296 10.61 -6.73 -25.19
C ARG A 296 12.07 -6.39 -24.98
N SER A 297 12.41 -5.10 -25.02
CA SER A 297 13.78 -4.61 -24.76
C SER A 297 14.16 -4.68 -23.28
N ASP A 298 13.19 -4.59 -22.37
CA ASP A 298 13.44 -4.60 -20.92
C ASP A 298 14.00 -5.94 -20.43
N PHE A 299 13.73 -7.04 -21.13
CA PHE A 299 14.33 -8.34 -20.80
C PHE A 299 15.87 -8.31 -20.89
N SER A 300 16.43 -7.52 -21.82
CA SER A 300 17.89 -7.38 -21.97
C SER A 300 18.57 -6.63 -20.80
N LYS A 301 17.78 -6.00 -19.92
CA LYS A 301 18.28 -5.34 -18.71
C LYS A 301 18.64 -6.31 -17.60
N PHE A 302 18.19 -7.56 -17.67
CA PHE A 302 18.66 -8.63 -16.80
C PHE A 302 20.11 -8.95 -17.16
N LYS A 303 21.06 -8.34 -16.45
CA LYS A 303 22.50 -8.61 -16.57
C LYS A 303 23.11 -8.74 -15.18
N VAL A 304 23.95 -9.75 -15.02
CA VAL A 304 24.75 -9.98 -13.82
C VAL A 304 26.07 -10.60 -14.27
N SER A 305 27.17 -9.93 -13.98
CA SER A 305 28.53 -10.44 -14.17
C SER A 305 28.88 -11.54 -13.18
N ILE A 306 29.94 -12.30 -13.45
CA ILE A 306 30.43 -13.35 -12.56
C ILE A 306 30.89 -12.74 -11.22
N GLU A 307 31.53 -11.58 -11.27
CA GLU A 307 32.00 -10.82 -10.12
C GLU A 307 30.83 -10.36 -9.25
N GLU A 308 29.78 -9.80 -9.86
CA GLU A 308 28.55 -9.42 -9.17
C GLU A 308 27.86 -10.63 -8.54
N ARG A 309 27.77 -11.76 -9.25
CA ARG A 309 27.22 -13.00 -8.69
C ARG A 309 27.96 -13.41 -7.42
N VAL A 310 29.29 -13.45 -7.46
CA VAL A 310 30.13 -13.82 -6.31
C VAL A 310 29.93 -12.84 -5.15
N ARG A 311 29.81 -11.54 -5.43
CA ARG A 311 29.54 -10.52 -4.41
C ARG A 311 28.15 -10.68 -3.79
N ILE A 312 27.12 -10.83 -4.61
CA ILE A 312 25.73 -11.02 -4.18
C ILE A 312 25.63 -12.24 -3.28
N GLU A 313 26.23 -13.37 -3.67
CA GLU A 313 26.23 -14.60 -2.88
C GLU A 313 26.80 -14.36 -1.48
N LYS A 314 27.97 -13.73 -1.38
CA LYS A 314 28.63 -13.45 -0.10
C LYS A 314 27.77 -12.56 0.79
N LEU A 315 27.20 -11.48 0.25
CA LEU A 315 26.38 -10.53 0.99
C LEU A 315 25.03 -11.10 1.44
N THR A 316 24.58 -12.18 0.80
CA THR A 316 23.26 -12.77 1.02
C THR A 316 23.29 -14.14 1.68
N ARG A 317 24.43 -14.60 2.23
CA ARG A 317 24.55 -15.90 2.95
C ARG A 317 23.63 -16.05 4.17
N LYS A 318 23.21 -14.93 4.75
CA LYS A 318 22.21 -14.89 5.82
C LYS A 318 20.76 -14.95 5.28
N GLN A 319 20.60 -15.06 3.96
CA GLN A 319 19.36 -15.25 3.22
C GLN A 319 18.23 -14.32 3.70
N TYR A 320 17.09 -14.89 4.10
CA TYR A 320 15.88 -14.16 4.52
C TYR A 320 16.10 -13.19 5.68
N LYS A 321 17.16 -13.38 6.48
CA LYS A 321 17.53 -12.49 7.60
C LYS A 321 18.13 -11.15 7.13
N THR A 322 18.43 -11.00 5.83
CA THR A 322 18.97 -9.76 5.26
C THR A 322 17.99 -9.09 4.31
N SER A 323 17.85 -7.77 4.44
CA SER A 323 17.08 -6.97 3.49
C SER A 323 17.71 -6.98 2.09
N VAL A 324 19.03 -7.11 2.02
CA VAL A 324 19.80 -7.25 0.77
C VAL A 324 19.31 -8.43 -0.06
N TRP A 325 19.15 -9.62 0.53
CA TRP A 325 18.66 -10.80 -0.17
C TRP A 325 17.29 -10.54 -0.80
N ARG A 326 16.36 -9.91 -0.06
CA ARG A 326 15.02 -9.56 -0.59
C ARG A 326 15.10 -8.55 -1.73
N LYS A 327 15.94 -7.52 -1.59
CA LYS A 327 16.13 -6.49 -2.62
C LYS A 327 16.67 -7.10 -3.92
N VAL A 328 17.68 -7.95 -3.84
CA VAL A 328 18.29 -8.59 -5.02
C VAL A 328 17.36 -9.62 -5.66
N LYS A 329 16.57 -10.33 -4.85
CA LYS A 329 15.59 -11.32 -5.34
C LYS A 329 14.38 -10.67 -6.02
N ALA A 330 14.08 -9.40 -5.75
CA ALA A 330 12.92 -8.70 -6.31
C ALA A 330 12.94 -8.71 -7.85
N GLY A 331 11.83 -9.15 -8.45
CA GLY A 331 11.67 -9.27 -9.90
C GLY A 331 12.37 -10.47 -10.54
N ARG A 332 12.95 -11.40 -9.75
CA ARG A 332 13.55 -12.64 -10.24
C ARG A 332 12.75 -13.85 -9.78
N ILE A 333 12.61 -14.83 -10.67
CA ILE A 333 11.95 -16.10 -10.36
C ILE A 333 12.87 -16.89 -9.43
N GLY A 334 12.42 -17.06 -8.18
CA GLY A 334 13.13 -17.88 -7.20
C GLY A 334 12.92 -19.37 -7.47
N ALA A 335 13.93 -20.20 -7.19
CA ALA A 335 13.82 -21.67 -7.33
C ALA A 335 12.58 -22.26 -6.63
N SER A 336 12.25 -21.79 -5.42
CA SER A 336 11.07 -22.22 -4.66
C SER A 336 9.73 -21.84 -5.31
N ASP A 337 9.74 -20.85 -6.19
CA ASP A 337 8.56 -20.29 -6.86
C ASP A 337 8.45 -20.78 -8.31
N MET A 338 9.50 -21.42 -8.83
CA MET A 338 9.60 -21.84 -10.23
C MET A 338 8.45 -22.74 -10.64
N HIS A 339 8.17 -23.79 -9.85
CA HIS A 339 7.08 -24.71 -10.16
C HIS A 339 5.73 -24.00 -10.31
N ALA A 340 5.41 -23.06 -9.41
CA ALA A 340 4.17 -22.28 -9.50
C ALA A 340 4.13 -21.38 -10.74
N CYS A 341 5.28 -20.81 -11.14
CA CYS A 341 5.40 -20.03 -12.37
C CYS A 341 5.13 -20.88 -13.63
N LEU A 342 5.55 -22.15 -13.62
CA LEU A 342 5.32 -23.08 -14.73
C LEU A 342 3.88 -23.60 -14.81
N GLN A 343 3.12 -23.57 -13.70
CA GLN A 343 1.75 -24.08 -13.65
C GLN A 343 0.69 -22.98 -13.85
N THR A 344 1.01 -21.73 -13.53
CA THR A 344 0.05 -20.62 -13.65
C THR A 344 -0.05 -20.10 -15.09
N GLY A 345 -1.24 -19.65 -15.49
CA GLY A 345 -1.45 -19.04 -16.81
C GLY A 345 -0.75 -17.69 -16.92
N VAL A 346 -0.18 -17.38 -18.09
CA VAL A 346 0.50 -16.09 -18.32
C VAL A 346 -0.45 -14.92 -18.57
N ASP A 347 -1.69 -15.21 -18.95
CA ASP A 347 -2.74 -14.20 -19.18
C ASP A 347 -3.59 -13.96 -17.92
N ASP A 348 -3.67 -14.95 -17.03
CA ASP A 348 -4.33 -14.88 -15.72
C ASP A 348 -3.44 -15.52 -14.63
N PRO A 349 -2.33 -14.87 -14.26
CA PRO A 349 -1.39 -15.41 -13.30
C PRO A 349 -1.91 -15.26 -11.86
N SER A 350 -1.49 -16.17 -10.99
CA SER A 350 -1.74 -16.05 -9.55
C SER A 350 -1.17 -14.73 -9.00
N ILE A 351 -2.04 -13.82 -8.57
CA ILE A 351 -1.62 -12.50 -8.11
C ILE A 351 -0.75 -12.57 -6.86
N SER A 352 -1.00 -13.55 -5.97
CA SER A 352 -0.15 -13.74 -4.79
C SER A 352 1.27 -14.17 -5.17
N LEU A 353 1.44 -14.98 -6.22
CA LEU A 353 2.74 -15.35 -6.77
C LEU A 353 3.44 -14.14 -7.39
N VAL A 354 2.70 -13.33 -8.17
CA VAL A 354 3.22 -12.11 -8.79
C VAL A 354 3.68 -11.10 -7.74
N GLU A 355 2.87 -10.84 -6.70
CA GLU A 355 3.25 -9.97 -5.58
C GLU A 355 4.48 -10.51 -4.85
N LYS A 356 4.55 -11.81 -4.59
CA LYS A 356 5.69 -12.46 -3.91
C LYS A 356 7.00 -12.26 -4.68
N ILE A 357 6.98 -12.36 -6.00
CA ILE A 357 8.18 -12.23 -6.85
C ILE A 357 8.54 -10.75 -7.07
N CYS A 358 7.57 -9.91 -7.41
CA CYS A 358 7.80 -8.51 -7.79
C CYS A 358 7.85 -7.53 -6.62
N ASN A 359 7.43 -7.94 -5.42
CA ASN A 359 7.45 -7.11 -4.21
C ASN A 359 7.81 -7.91 -2.94
N PRO A 360 9.00 -8.53 -2.86
CA PRO A 360 9.42 -9.33 -1.71
C PRO A 360 9.75 -8.50 -0.46
N LEU A 361 9.59 -7.17 -0.52
CA LEU A 361 9.79 -6.26 0.61
C LEU A 361 8.54 -6.10 1.47
N LYS A 362 7.36 -6.50 0.98
CA LYS A 362 6.13 -6.55 1.77
C LYS A 362 6.33 -7.52 2.93
N GLU A 363 6.06 -7.09 4.16
CA GLU A 363 6.18 -7.97 5.32
C GLU A 363 5.25 -9.17 5.17
N HIS A 364 5.78 -10.36 5.38
CA HIS A 364 5.02 -11.60 5.47
C HIS A 364 5.19 -12.15 6.87
N HIS A 365 4.07 -12.36 7.56
CA HIS A 365 4.06 -13.06 8.82
C HIS A 365 4.32 -14.55 8.54
N PRO A 366 5.44 -15.12 9.00
CA PRO A 366 5.72 -16.53 8.79
C PRO A 366 4.66 -17.37 9.49
N SER A 367 4.17 -18.41 8.83
CA SER A 367 3.24 -19.35 9.47
C SER A 367 3.96 -20.11 10.59
N LYS A 368 3.19 -20.69 11.53
CA LYS A 368 3.73 -21.56 12.59
C LYS A 368 4.65 -22.66 12.02
N TRP A 369 4.32 -23.17 10.84
CA TRP A 369 5.10 -24.20 10.15
C TRP A 369 6.40 -23.68 9.56
N MET A 370 6.39 -22.45 9.02
CA MET A 370 7.61 -21.80 8.56
C MET A 370 8.56 -21.54 9.72
N ILE A 371 8.04 -21.07 10.86
CA ILE A 371 8.84 -20.84 12.07
C ILE A 371 9.47 -22.16 12.54
N ARG A 372 8.68 -23.23 12.68
CA ARG A 372 9.21 -24.56 13.04
C ARG A 372 10.30 -25.04 12.07
N GLY A 373 10.10 -24.84 10.77
CA GLY A 373 11.11 -25.19 9.77
C GLY A 373 12.42 -24.44 9.97
N LEU A 374 12.34 -23.12 10.22
CA LEU A 374 13.51 -22.27 10.50
C LEU A 374 14.22 -22.67 11.80
N ASP A 375 13.48 -23.05 12.83
CA ASP A 375 14.04 -23.47 14.11
C ASP A 375 14.79 -24.80 13.99
N LEU A 376 14.27 -25.75 13.20
CA LEU A 376 14.85 -27.08 13.02
C LEU A 376 15.93 -27.17 11.92
N GLU A 377 16.06 -26.16 11.05
CA GLU A 377 16.98 -26.19 9.92
C GLU A 377 18.45 -26.38 10.36
N GLY A 378 18.82 -25.80 11.52
CA GLY A 378 20.16 -25.95 12.10
C GLY A 378 20.47 -27.39 12.54
N ASP A 379 19.51 -28.02 13.22
CA ASP A 379 19.63 -29.41 13.67
C ASP A 379 19.67 -30.36 12.47
N ALA A 380 18.80 -30.12 11.48
CA ALA A 380 18.76 -30.89 10.24
C ALA A 380 20.08 -30.82 9.46
N LYS A 381 20.72 -29.64 9.36
CA LYS A 381 22.05 -29.48 8.73
C LYS A 381 23.13 -30.26 9.47
N THR A 382 23.06 -30.26 10.80
CA THR A 382 24.02 -30.95 11.66
C THR A 382 23.90 -32.47 11.49
N GLU A 383 22.67 -33.01 11.55
CA GLU A 383 22.42 -34.43 11.35
C GLU A 383 22.82 -34.87 9.93
N TYR A 384 22.44 -34.10 8.90
CA TYR A 384 22.83 -34.39 7.51
C TYR A 384 24.36 -34.46 7.36
N LEU A 385 25.09 -33.51 7.96
CA LEU A 385 26.55 -33.47 7.92
C LEU A 385 27.17 -34.71 8.58
N GLU A 386 26.65 -35.14 9.72
CA GLU A 386 27.12 -36.34 10.43
C GLU A 386 26.79 -37.61 9.65
N LEU A 387 25.58 -37.73 9.11
CA LEU A 387 25.14 -38.86 8.31
C LEU A 387 26.05 -39.04 7.08
N MET A 388 26.30 -37.96 6.35
CA MET A 388 27.11 -38.01 5.13
C MET A 388 28.59 -38.31 5.40
N ARG A 389 29.14 -37.86 6.52
CA ARG A 389 30.53 -38.18 6.91
C ARG A 389 30.77 -39.65 7.21
N ARG A 390 29.72 -40.45 7.48
CA ARG A 390 29.86 -41.89 7.73
C ARG A 390 30.15 -42.68 6.45
N SER A 391 29.68 -42.20 5.30
CA SER A 391 29.75 -42.89 4.00
C SER A 391 30.54 -42.13 2.94
N HIS A 392 30.96 -40.88 3.20
CA HIS A 392 31.66 -40.03 2.25
C HIS A 392 32.98 -39.48 2.81
N THR A 393 34.06 -39.70 2.06
CA THR A 393 35.41 -39.21 2.38
C THR A 393 35.51 -37.70 2.22
N ASN A 394 36.11 -37.02 3.21
CA ASN A 394 36.33 -35.58 3.24
C ASN A 394 35.08 -34.74 2.95
N PHE A 395 33.91 -35.20 3.43
CA PHE A 395 32.64 -34.52 3.20
C PHE A 395 32.57 -33.13 3.88
N GLN A 396 32.26 -32.11 3.09
CA GLN A 396 32.17 -30.72 3.50
C GLN A 396 30.80 -30.14 3.14
N LEU A 397 30.25 -29.34 4.05
CA LEU A 397 28.99 -28.59 3.88
C LEU A 397 29.26 -27.10 4.07
N TYR A 398 28.82 -26.27 3.13
CA TYR A 398 28.98 -24.83 3.16
C TYR A 398 27.64 -24.10 3.07
N ASN A 399 27.48 -23.07 3.89
CA ASN A 399 26.37 -22.13 3.79
C ASN A 399 26.40 -21.37 2.46
N THR A 400 25.22 -20.99 1.98
CA THR A 400 25.07 -20.36 0.66
C THR A 400 24.19 -19.12 0.73
N GLY A 401 24.49 -18.15 -0.15
CA GLY A 401 23.62 -17.01 -0.40
C GLY A 401 22.72 -17.20 -1.62
N LEU A 402 22.32 -16.09 -2.22
CA LEU A 402 21.62 -16.06 -3.50
C LEU A 402 22.61 -16.21 -4.64
N TYR A 403 22.42 -17.26 -5.44
CA TYR A 403 23.05 -17.43 -6.74
C TYR A 403 22.09 -16.95 -7.83
N ILE A 404 22.58 -16.08 -8.70
CA ILE A 404 21.88 -15.62 -9.90
C ILE A 404 22.65 -16.18 -11.09
N SER A 405 21.97 -16.80 -12.04
CA SER A 405 22.64 -17.28 -13.26
C SER A 405 23.12 -16.09 -14.09
N PRO A 406 24.42 -15.99 -14.45
CA PRO A 406 24.90 -14.97 -15.38
C PRO A 406 24.29 -15.14 -16.79
N GLU A 407 23.99 -16.38 -17.19
CA GLU A 407 23.37 -16.72 -18.47
C GLU A 407 21.86 -16.45 -18.49
N PHE A 408 21.21 -16.65 -17.33
CA PHE A 408 19.77 -16.46 -17.16
C PHE A 408 19.49 -15.55 -15.95
N PRO A 409 19.79 -14.23 -16.00
CA PRO A 409 19.77 -13.41 -14.78
C PRO A 409 18.39 -13.12 -14.21
N PHE A 410 17.32 -13.58 -14.87
CA PHE A 410 15.94 -13.53 -14.41
C PHE A 410 15.56 -14.67 -13.45
N ILE A 411 16.42 -15.69 -13.30
CA ILE A 411 16.28 -16.75 -12.29
C ILE A 411 17.29 -16.59 -11.16
N GLY A 412 16.92 -17.01 -9.96
CA GLY A 412 17.81 -17.03 -8.81
C GLY A 412 17.47 -18.12 -7.79
N ALA A 413 18.48 -18.60 -7.08
CA ALA A 413 18.32 -19.69 -6.12
C ALA A 413 19.17 -19.49 -4.85
N SER A 414 18.65 -19.94 -3.72
CA SER A 414 19.39 -20.02 -2.45
C SER A 414 19.27 -21.45 -1.93
N PRO A 415 20.20 -22.35 -2.30
CA PRO A 415 20.23 -23.71 -1.76
C PRO A 415 20.48 -23.70 -0.25
N ASP A 416 20.00 -24.72 0.47
CA ASP A 416 20.23 -24.81 1.91
C ASP A 416 21.70 -25.07 2.25
N GLY A 417 22.41 -25.77 1.36
CA GLY A 417 23.85 -25.98 1.47
C GLY A 417 24.51 -26.38 0.15
N LYS A 418 25.79 -26.06 0.03
CA LYS A 418 26.70 -26.65 -0.97
C LYS A 418 27.46 -27.78 -0.30
N VAL A 419 27.57 -28.91 -0.98
CA VAL A 419 28.29 -30.08 -0.49
C VAL A 419 29.45 -30.44 -1.41
N HIS A 420 30.47 -31.05 -0.82
CA HIS A 420 31.59 -31.62 -1.55
C HIS A 420 32.09 -32.90 -0.87
N CYS A 421 32.36 -33.95 -1.64
CA CYS A 421 33.17 -35.09 -1.20
C CYS A 421 34.12 -35.54 -2.32
N ASP A 422 35.19 -36.24 -1.94
CA ASP A 422 36.15 -36.82 -2.90
C ASP A 422 35.49 -37.87 -3.81
N CYS A 423 34.45 -38.52 -3.29
CA CYS A 423 33.70 -39.58 -3.96
C CYS A 423 32.80 -39.12 -5.12
N HIS A 424 32.15 -37.97 -4.98
CA HIS A 424 31.05 -37.54 -5.86
C HIS A 424 31.23 -36.11 -6.37
N GLY A 425 32.30 -35.41 -5.97
CA GLY A 425 32.57 -34.05 -6.40
C GLY A 425 31.71 -33.03 -5.67
N TYR A 426 31.10 -32.10 -6.43
CA TYR A 426 30.33 -30.99 -5.88
C TYR A 426 28.83 -31.21 -6.08
N GLY A 427 28.05 -30.94 -5.05
CA GLY A 427 26.60 -31.00 -5.09
C GLY A 427 25.94 -29.96 -4.21
N LEU A 428 24.63 -30.07 -4.10
CA LEU A 428 23.78 -29.25 -3.24
C LEU A 428 23.03 -30.13 -2.24
N VAL A 429 22.45 -29.49 -1.22
CA VAL A 429 21.42 -30.11 -0.37
C VAL A 429 20.22 -29.16 -0.25
N GLU A 430 19.04 -29.73 -0.34
CA GLU A 430 17.74 -29.09 -0.08
C GLU A 430 17.09 -29.81 1.11
N ILE A 431 16.85 -29.08 2.18
CA ILE A 431 16.42 -29.60 3.47
C ILE A 431 14.95 -29.24 3.69
N LYS A 432 14.13 -30.25 3.98
CA LYS A 432 12.72 -30.06 4.36
C LYS A 432 12.47 -30.63 5.76
N CYS A 433 12.15 -29.74 6.71
CA CYS A 433 11.76 -30.14 8.06
C CYS A 433 10.26 -30.50 8.09
N THR A 434 9.95 -31.79 8.06
CA THR A 434 8.57 -32.30 8.01
C THR A 434 7.93 -32.40 9.40
N LYS A 435 6.60 -32.53 9.43
CA LYS A 435 5.80 -32.87 10.62
C LYS A 435 5.62 -34.37 10.80
N ASP A 436 5.79 -35.14 9.72
CA ASP A 436 5.49 -36.57 9.71
C ASP A 436 6.68 -37.35 10.25
N ALA A 437 6.47 -38.14 11.29
CA ALA A 437 7.55 -38.89 11.95
C ALA A 437 8.13 -40.03 11.08
N ASN A 438 7.34 -40.50 10.10
CA ASN A 438 7.74 -41.43 9.05
C ASN A 438 7.47 -40.80 7.68
N PRO A 439 8.34 -39.91 7.20
CA PRO A 439 8.16 -39.36 5.89
C PRO A 439 8.42 -40.47 4.85
N ASP A 440 7.43 -40.75 4.00
CA ASP A 440 7.62 -41.61 2.82
C ASP A 440 8.20 -40.76 1.70
N VAL A 441 9.47 -40.99 1.36
CA VAL A 441 10.27 -40.04 0.56
C VAL A 441 11.01 -40.70 -0.60
N ASN A 442 10.62 -41.92 -0.97
CA ASN A 442 11.15 -42.54 -2.17
C ASN A 442 10.79 -41.75 -3.44
N VAL A 443 9.85 -40.80 -3.36
CA VAL A 443 9.47 -39.89 -4.45
C VAL A 443 9.70 -38.44 -4.02
N VAL A 444 10.48 -37.69 -4.82
CA VAL A 444 10.65 -36.24 -4.63
C VAL A 444 9.41 -35.54 -5.21
N PRO A 445 8.68 -34.72 -4.44
CA PRO A 445 7.55 -33.96 -4.96
C PRO A 445 7.93 -33.10 -6.17
N ALA A 446 7.06 -33.00 -7.18
CA ALA A 446 7.37 -32.32 -8.44
C ALA A 446 7.78 -30.84 -8.27
N ASN A 447 7.21 -30.16 -7.27
CA ASN A 447 7.59 -28.79 -6.91
C ASN A 447 9.02 -28.70 -6.35
N HIS A 448 9.41 -29.65 -5.48
CA HIS A 448 10.77 -29.73 -4.94
C HIS A 448 11.77 -30.18 -6.00
N TYR A 449 11.40 -31.12 -6.86
CA TYR A 449 12.23 -31.52 -8.01
C TYR A 449 12.54 -30.33 -8.92
N THR A 450 11.51 -29.56 -9.28
CA THR A 450 11.66 -28.33 -10.08
C THR A 450 12.54 -27.30 -9.36
N GLN A 451 12.37 -27.14 -8.04
CA GLN A 451 13.20 -26.26 -7.23
C GLN A 451 14.69 -26.68 -7.28
N MET A 452 14.99 -27.97 -7.09
CA MET A 452 16.36 -28.50 -7.08
C MET A 452 17.02 -28.39 -8.47
N GLN A 453 16.30 -28.69 -9.55
CA GLN A 453 16.81 -28.47 -10.91
C GLN A 453 17.10 -26.98 -11.18
N THR A 454 16.25 -26.08 -10.69
CA THR A 454 16.49 -24.62 -10.79
C THR A 454 17.73 -24.19 -10.00
N GLN A 455 17.96 -24.79 -8.82
CA GLN A 455 19.17 -24.52 -8.02
C GLN A 455 20.44 -24.96 -8.75
N LEU A 456 20.43 -26.15 -9.38
CA LEU A 456 21.55 -26.68 -10.17
C LEU A 456 21.85 -25.77 -11.38
N LEU A 457 20.81 -25.29 -12.07
CA LEU A 457 20.94 -24.28 -13.13
C LEU A 457 21.60 -22.99 -12.64
N CYS A 458 21.15 -22.46 -11.50
CA CYS A 458 21.65 -21.17 -11.00
C CYS A 458 23.10 -21.24 -10.51
N ILE A 459 23.49 -22.35 -9.90
CA ILE A 459 24.84 -22.49 -9.34
C ILE A 459 25.89 -22.77 -10.41
N GLY A 460 25.53 -23.54 -11.44
CA GLY A 460 26.35 -23.83 -12.61
C GLY A 460 26.88 -25.27 -12.68
N PRO A 461 27.51 -25.63 -13.82
CA PRO A 461 27.73 -27.02 -14.26
C PRO A 461 28.70 -27.83 -13.39
N LYS A 462 29.47 -27.17 -12.51
CA LYS A 462 30.35 -27.85 -11.56
C LYS A 462 29.56 -28.69 -10.53
N TYR A 463 28.29 -28.36 -10.29
CA TYR A 463 27.42 -29.03 -9.33
C TYR A 463 26.49 -29.98 -10.08
N THR A 464 26.64 -31.29 -9.84
CA THR A 464 26.01 -32.33 -10.67
C THR A 464 24.82 -33.02 -10.02
N TYR A 465 24.59 -32.76 -8.73
CA TYR A 465 23.48 -33.33 -7.98
C TYR A 465 23.02 -32.42 -6.85
N CYS A 466 21.80 -32.64 -6.39
CA CYS A 466 21.24 -32.06 -5.19
C CYS A 466 20.61 -33.19 -4.34
N ASP A 467 20.99 -33.26 -3.07
CA ASP A 467 20.43 -34.22 -2.12
C ASP A 467 19.15 -33.62 -1.52
N TYR A 468 18.03 -34.30 -1.73
CA TYR A 468 16.76 -34.00 -1.10
C TYR A 468 16.74 -34.65 0.28
N TYR A 469 16.96 -33.85 1.33
CA TYR A 469 17.02 -34.32 2.70
C TYR A 469 15.75 -33.93 3.46
N VAL A 470 15.02 -34.92 3.96
CA VAL A 470 13.81 -34.68 4.75
C VAL A 470 14.08 -35.05 6.19
N TYR A 471 13.91 -34.07 7.06
CA TYR A 471 14.26 -34.15 8.47
C TYR A 471 13.02 -34.15 9.37
N HIS A 472 12.98 -35.10 10.29
CA HIS A 472 12.13 -35.09 11.48
C HIS A 472 12.98 -35.52 12.69
N PRO A 473 12.75 -34.99 13.92
CA PRO A 473 13.51 -35.40 15.11
C PRO A 473 13.48 -36.90 15.44
N SER A 474 12.54 -37.66 14.87
CA SER A 474 12.40 -39.12 15.06
C SER A 474 13.03 -39.94 13.93
N GLY A 475 13.47 -39.31 12.84
CA GLY A 475 14.02 -40.00 11.69
C GLY A 475 14.15 -39.09 10.47
N SER A 476 15.16 -39.36 9.65
CA SER A 476 15.44 -38.60 8.43
C SER A 476 15.63 -39.51 7.22
N THR A 477 15.49 -38.94 6.03
CA THR A 477 15.72 -39.63 4.76
C THR A 477 16.47 -38.72 3.79
N CYS A 478 17.22 -39.32 2.88
CA CYS A 478 17.97 -38.59 1.87
C CYS A 478 17.83 -39.27 0.51
N LYS A 479 17.44 -38.51 -0.51
CA LYS A 479 17.40 -38.97 -1.90
C LYS A 479 18.22 -38.05 -2.80
N ARG A 480 19.18 -38.61 -3.53
CA ARG A 480 19.96 -37.86 -4.52
C ARG A 480 19.15 -37.61 -5.78
N VAL A 481 19.16 -36.36 -6.25
CA VAL A 481 18.62 -35.93 -7.54
C VAL A 481 19.78 -35.44 -8.39
N ASN A 482 20.01 -36.07 -9.53
CA ASN A 482 21.04 -35.63 -10.48
C ASN A 482 20.50 -34.52 -11.38
N VAL A 483 21.40 -33.81 -12.05
CA VAL A 483 21.04 -32.90 -13.15
C VAL A 483 20.18 -33.65 -14.18
N ASP A 484 19.09 -33.01 -14.58
CA ASP A 484 18.15 -33.48 -15.59
C ASP A 484 18.04 -32.39 -16.66
N SER A 485 18.78 -32.56 -17.76
CA SER A 485 18.90 -31.53 -18.79
C SER A 485 17.57 -31.25 -19.50
N GLU A 486 16.76 -32.28 -19.77
CA GLU A 486 15.46 -32.12 -20.42
C GLU A 486 14.53 -31.29 -19.54
N ARG A 487 14.47 -31.62 -18.24
CA ARG A 487 13.69 -30.82 -17.30
C ARG A 487 14.21 -29.39 -17.16
N GLN A 488 15.52 -29.20 -17.21
CA GLN A 488 16.13 -27.87 -17.13
C GLN A 488 15.79 -27.01 -18.34
N ASP A 489 15.76 -27.58 -19.55
CA ASP A 489 15.33 -26.88 -20.76
C ASP A 489 13.86 -26.43 -20.68
N GLU A 490 12.96 -27.32 -20.20
CA GLU A 490 11.56 -26.96 -19.93
C GLU A 490 11.43 -25.82 -18.92
N ILE A 491 12.21 -25.87 -17.83
CA ILE A 491 12.25 -24.83 -16.80
C ILE A 491 12.67 -23.50 -17.42
N LEU A 492 13.73 -23.48 -18.22
CA LEU A 492 14.25 -22.25 -18.83
C LEU A 492 13.23 -21.62 -19.78
N VAL A 493 12.62 -22.42 -20.67
CA VAL A 493 11.59 -21.94 -21.60
C VAL A 493 10.39 -21.37 -20.86
N GLY A 494 9.90 -22.08 -19.85
CA GLY A 494 8.75 -21.63 -19.06
C GLY A 494 9.06 -20.40 -18.20
N ALA A 495 10.24 -20.35 -17.58
CA ALA A 495 10.70 -19.22 -16.78
C ALA A 495 10.88 -17.95 -17.62
N GLU A 496 11.45 -18.06 -18.83
CA GLU A 496 11.59 -16.93 -19.76
C GLU A 496 10.21 -16.43 -20.20
N ASN A 497 9.31 -17.34 -20.58
CA ASN A 497 7.95 -17.01 -20.98
C ASN A 497 7.18 -16.29 -19.86
N PHE A 498 7.29 -16.79 -18.62
CA PHE A 498 6.67 -16.17 -17.44
C PHE A 498 7.30 -14.80 -17.13
N CYS A 499 8.63 -14.70 -17.18
CA CYS A 499 9.33 -13.44 -16.94
C CYS A 499 8.90 -12.36 -17.94
N ARG A 500 8.89 -12.69 -19.24
CA ARG A 500 8.52 -11.75 -20.31
C ARG A 500 7.06 -11.35 -20.28
N LYS A 501 6.15 -12.31 -20.03
CA LYS A 501 4.70 -12.08 -20.15
C LYS A 501 4.02 -11.64 -18.86
N VAL A 502 4.65 -11.87 -17.70
CA VAL A 502 4.06 -11.59 -16.38
C VAL A 502 4.94 -10.65 -15.56
N ILE A 503 6.19 -11.03 -15.27
CA ILE A 503 7.07 -10.25 -14.38
C ILE A 503 7.40 -8.87 -14.95
N LEU A 504 7.80 -8.79 -16.23
CA LEU A 504 8.13 -7.50 -16.85
C LEU A 504 6.94 -6.53 -16.89
N PRO A 505 5.74 -6.93 -17.39
CA PRO A 505 4.54 -6.10 -17.29
C PRO A 505 4.19 -5.65 -15.87
N GLU A 506 4.36 -6.52 -14.88
CA GLU A 506 4.15 -6.16 -13.47
C GLU A 506 5.18 -5.13 -12.99
N LEU A 507 6.46 -5.30 -13.29
CA LEU A 507 7.50 -4.34 -12.89
C LEU A 507 7.36 -2.99 -13.61
N LYS A 508 6.96 -3.02 -14.89
CA LYS A 508 6.81 -1.83 -15.75
C LYS A 508 5.57 -1.00 -15.42
N ALA A 509 4.43 -1.64 -15.13
CA ALA A 509 3.15 -0.96 -15.03
C ALA A 509 2.25 -1.42 -13.87
N ARG A 510 2.66 -2.41 -13.06
CA ARG A 510 1.83 -3.05 -12.01
C ARG A 510 0.53 -3.65 -12.56
N TYR A 511 0.56 -4.11 -13.81
CA TYR A 511 -0.63 -4.47 -14.57
C TYR A 511 -1.55 -5.47 -13.84
N PHE A 512 -1.00 -6.58 -13.35
CA PHE A 512 -1.79 -7.66 -12.77
C PHE A 512 -2.31 -7.29 -11.37
N THR A 513 -1.47 -6.65 -10.56
CA THR A 513 -1.87 -6.22 -9.21
C THR A 513 -2.92 -5.11 -9.26
N THR A 514 -2.79 -4.12 -10.16
CA THR A 514 -3.80 -3.08 -10.37
C THR A 514 -5.12 -3.63 -10.89
N LEU A 515 -5.10 -4.59 -11.83
CA LEU A 515 -6.33 -5.23 -12.31
C LEU A 515 -7.10 -5.94 -11.19
N LYS A 516 -6.41 -6.67 -10.30
CA LYS A 516 -7.05 -7.30 -9.14
C LYS A 516 -7.77 -6.29 -8.26
N HIS A 517 -7.15 -5.14 -7.99
CA HIS A 517 -7.77 -4.07 -7.20
C HIS A 517 -9.02 -3.51 -7.90
N LEU A 518 -8.96 -3.31 -9.22
CA LEU A 518 -10.11 -2.88 -10.00
C LEU A 518 -11.24 -3.93 -9.99
N PHE A 519 -10.92 -5.21 -10.15
CA PHE A 519 -11.90 -6.29 -10.05
C PHE A 519 -12.53 -6.36 -8.66
N GLN A 520 -11.74 -6.30 -7.57
CA GLN A 520 -12.28 -6.28 -6.20
C GLN A 520 -13.20 -5.08 -5.94
N GLN A 521 -12.90 -3.92 -6.51
CA GLN A 521 -13.78 -2.76 -6.44
C GLN A 521 -15.08 -2.97 -7.23
N LEU A 522 -15.02 -3.61 -8.39
CA LEU A 522 -16.18 -3.92 -9.22
C LEU A 522 -17.03 -5.09 -8.65
N SER A 523 -16.41 -6.06 -7.98
CA SER A 523 -17.11 -7.19 -7.32
C SER A 523 -17.89 -6.78 -6.07
N LEU A 524 -17.62 -5.60 -5.50
CA LEU A 524 -18.41 -5.03 -4.41
C LEU A 524 -19.68 -4.32 -4.91
N PHE A 525 -19.82 -4.13 -6.23
CA PHE A 525 -21.08 -3.75 -6.87
C PHE A 525 -21.87 -5.01 -7.23
N ASP A 526 -22.40 -5.71 -6.22
CA ASP A 526 -23.46 -6.69 -6.43
C ASP A 526 -24.80 -5.93 -6.53
N PRO A 527 -25.54 -6.00 -7.67
CA PRO A 527 -26.86 -5.39 -7.79
C PRO A 527 -27.93 -6.05 -6.90
N HIS A 528 -27.61 -7.16 -6.22
CA HIS A 528 -28.58 -7.94 -5.45
C HIS A 528 -28.83 -7.49 -4.00
N GLN A 529 -28.42 -6.28 -3.59
CA GLN A 529 -28.85 -5.68 -2.31
C GLN A 529 -29.87 -4.53 -2.45
N SER A 530 -30.86 -4.71 -3.32
CA SER A 530 -32.16 -4.05 -3.14
C SER A 530 -33.23 -5.11 -2.93
N ASN A 531 -33.61 -5.29 -1.66
CA ASN A 531 -34.93 -5.82 -1.32
C ASN A 531 -35.97 -4.91 -1.98
N ASP A 532 -36.69 -5.43 -2.98
CA ASP A 532 -38.14 -5.27 -3.08
C ASP A 532 -38.74 -6.20 -4.16
N GLN A 533 -39.57 -7.11 -3.66
CA GLN A 533 -40.61 -7.94 -4.29
C GLN A 533 -40.25 -9.20 -5.12
N PRO A 534 -40.90 -10.35 -4.79
CA PRO A 534 -40.74 -11.63 -5.49
C PRO A 534 -41.87 -11.81 -6.51
N ASP A 535 -41.55 -11.70 -7.80
CA ASP A 535 -42.13 -12.51 -8.88
C ASP A 535 -41.73 -11.90 -10.21
N GLN A 536 -40.83 -12.58 -10.91
CA GLN A 536 -40.87 -12.84 -12.35
C GLN A 536 -39.55 -13.49 -12.76
N GLN A 537 -39.67 -14.54 -13.55
CA GLN A 537 -38.65 -15.45 -14.10
C GLN A 537 -37.27 -14.83 -14.40
N PRO A 538 -36.19 -15.64 -14.33
CA PRO A 538 -34.83 -15.18 -14.60
C PRO A 538 -34.79 -14.45 -15.95
N ARG A 539 -34.58 -13.13 -15.89
CA ARG A 539 -34.45 -12.32 -17.11
C ARG A 539 -33.14 -12.72 -17.77
N THR A 540 -33.26 -13.58 -18.77
CA THR A 540 -32.16 -14.02 -19.61
C THR A 540 -31.41 -12.81 -20.15
N ALA A 541 -30.10 -12.79 -19.98
CA ALA A 541 -29.27 -11.60 -20.19
C ALA A 541 -28.54 -11.62 -21.53
N CYS A 542 -28.97 -12.45 -22.50
CA CYS A 542 -28.35 -12.58 -23.82
C CYS A 542 -29.26 -13.42 -24.74
N TYR A 543 -29.12 -13.29 -26.07
CA TYR A 543 -29.88 -14.11 -27.03
C TYR A 543 -29.66 -15.62 -26.89
N CYS A 544 -28.55 -16.05 -26.27
CA CYS A 544 -28.32 -17.46 -25.99
C CYS A 544 -29.23 -18.02 -24.88
N GLN A 545 -30.05 -17.16 -24.25
CA GLN A 545 -30.98 -17.50 -23.16
C GLN A 545 -30.31 -18.15 -21.94
N GLN A 546 -29.00 -18.02 -21.81
CA GLN A 546 -28.26 -18.43 -20.62
C GLN A 546 -28.29 -17.32 -19.55
N ASP A 547 -28.10 -17.74 -18.31
CA ASP A 547 -28.03 -16.87 -17.15
C ASP A 547 -26.86 -15.87 -17.22
N TRP A 548 -26.88 -14.91 -16.30
CA TRP A 548 -25.85 -13.88 -16.17
C TRP A 548 -24.47 -14.50 -15.90
N ASP A 549 -23.54 -14.34 -16.86
CA ASP A 549 -22.21 -14.95 -16.79
C ASP A 549 -21.14 -13.98 -17.33
N PRO A 550 -20.54 -13.14 -16.48
CA PRO A 550 -19.49 -12.21 -16.89
C PRO A 550 -18.28 -12.93 -17.55
N PRO A 551 -17.66 -12.35 -18.59
CA PRO A 551 -17.78 -10.95 -19.01
C PRO A 551 -18.92 -10.71 -20.02
N MET A 552 -19.68 -9.63 -19.79
CA MET A 552 -20.80 -9.21 -20.63
C MET A 552 -20.63 -7.76 -21.11
N VAL A 553 -21.22 -7.43 -22.26
CA VAL A 553 -21.24 -6.10 -22.86
C VAL A 553 -22.65 -5.53 -22.75
N GLU A 554 -22.77 -4.27 -22.33
CA GLU A 554 -24.04 -3.55 -22.35
C GLU A 554 -24.31 -2.97 -23.75
N CYS A 555 -25.53 -3.17 -24.25
CA CYS A 555 -26.02 -2.51 -25.45
C CYS A 555 -26.48 -1.09 -25.12
N VAL A 556 -25.94 -0.09 -25.83
CA VAL A 556 -26.29 1.33 -25.63
C VAL A 556 -27.61 1.75 -26.29
N GLY A 557 -28.35 0.82 -26.89
CA GLY A 557 -29.65 1.06 -27.51
C GLY A 557 -30.72 1.34 -26.45
N ARG A 558 -31.42 2.47 -26.55
CA ARG A 558 -32.37 2.95 -25.52
C ARG A 558 -33.52 1.98 -25.22
N ASN A 559 -33.92 1.16 -26.20
CA ASN A 559 -35.02 0.21 -26.08
C ASN A 559 -34.56 -1.25 -26.31
N CYS A 560 -33.32 -1.59 -25.89
CA CYS A 560 -32.80 -2.94 -26.05
C CYS A 560 -33.46 -3.93 -25.09
N THR A 561 -34.02 -5.03 -25.61
CA THR A 561 -34.77 -6.05 -24.85
C THR A 561 -33.93 -6.76 -23.78
N PHE A 562 -32.70 -7.18 -24.12
CA PHE A 562 -31.84 -7.97 -23.23
C PHE A 562 -30.82 -7.14 -22.45
N ARG A 563 -30.51 -5.93 -22.95
CA ARG A 563 -29.60 -4.92 -22.40
C ARG A 563 -28.14 -5.34 -22.21
N TYR A 564 -27.86 -6.53 -21.70
CA TYR A 564 -26.53 -7.12 -21.59
C TYR A 564 -26.41 -8.31 -22.55
N PHE A 565 -25.18 -8.68 -22.88
CA PHE A 565 -24.88 -9.80 -23.79
C PHE A 565 -23.52 -10.41 -23.46
N HIS A 566 -23.38 -11.74 -23.50
CA HIS A 566 -22.09 -12.39 -23.28
C HIS A 566 -21.09 -12.03 -24.38
N LEU A 567 -19.87 -11.67 -24.00
CA LEU A 567 -18.81 -11.32 -24.96
C LEU A 567 -18.53 -12.46 -25.95
N ARG A 568 -18.52 -13.69 -25.45
CA ARG A 568 -18.31 -14.92 -26.24
C ARG A 568 -19.38 -15.10 -27.32
N CYS A 569 -20.63 -14.73 -27.07
CA CYS A 569 -21.74 -14.90 -28.01
C CYS A 569 -21.64 -13.99 -29.24
N PHE A 570 -20.80 -12.95 -29.16
CA PHE A 570 -20.61 -11.98 -30.25
C PHE A 570 -19.15 -11.90 -30.71
N GLY A 571 -18.32 -12.89 -30.34
CA GLY A 571 -16.89 -12.94 -30.71
C GLY A 571 -16.08 -11.75 -30.17
N LEU A 572 -16.59 -11.06 -29.15
CA LEU A 572 -15.94 -9.90 -28.55
C LEU A 572 -14.90 -10.38 -27.54
N LYS A 573 -13.66 -9.93 -27.71
CA LYS A 573 -12.57 -10.26 -26.78
C LYS A 573 -12.50 -9.32 -25.58
N ARG A 574 -13.14 -8.14 -25.65
CA ARG A 574 -13.21 -7.11 -24.60
C ARG A 574 -14.52 -6.32 -24.70
N VAL A 575 -14.94 -5.71 -23.60
CA VAL A 575 -16.12 -4.83 -23.54
C VAL A 575 -15.79 -3.52 -24.28
N PRO A 576 -16.46 -3.20 -25.39
CA PRO A 576 -16.28 -1.93 -26.09
C PRO A 576 -16.89 -0.78 -25.26
N LYS A 577 -16.35 0.44 -25.39
CA LYS A 577 -16.92 1.64 -24.73
C LYS A 577 -18.35 1.95 -25.17
N THR A 578 -18.69 1.63 -26.42
CA THR A 578 -20.04 1.75 -26.98
C THR A 578 -20.28 0.55 -27.89
N TRP A 579 -21.37 -0.18 -27.67
CA TRP A 579 -21.71 -1.34 -28.47
C TRP A 579 -23.23 -1.44 -28.64
N LEU A 580 -23.68 -1.83 -29.83
CA LEU A 580 -25.09 -2.03 -30.17
C LEU A 580 -25.29 -3.49 -30.57
N CYS A 581 -26.30 -4.14 -30.01
CA CYS A 581 -26.71 -5.48 -30.42
C CYS A 581 -27.30 -5.46 -31.85
N LEU A 582 -27.51 -6.63 -32.43
CA LEU A 582 -27.98 -6.76 -33.82
C LEU A 582 -29.32 -6.03 -34.07
N GLU A 583 -30.22 -5.99 -33.08
CA GLU A 583 -31.51 -5.29 -33.18
C GLU A 583 -31.40 -3.78 -33.01
N CYS A 584 -30.37 -3.30 -32.32
CA CYS A 584 -30.17 -1.88 -32.05
C CYS A 584 -29.17 -1.22 -33.03
N LYS A 585 -28.54 -1.99 -33.92
CA LYS A 585 -27.72 -1.44 -35.00
C LYS A 585 -28.64 -0.88 -36.10
N PRO A 586 -28.40 0.34 -36.61
CA PRO A 586 -29.13 0.84 -37.76
C PRO A 586 -28.84 -0.06 -38.97
N SER A 587 -29.87 -0.59 -39.59
CA SER A 587 -29.75 -1.34 -40.85
C SER A 587 -29.09 -0.44 -41.88
N ALA A 588 -27.96 -0.88 -42.44
CA ALA A 588 -27.39 -0.23 -43.60
C ALA A 588 -28.38 -0.38 -44.76
N VAL A 589 -28.93 0.75 -45.22
CA VAL A 589 -29.56 0.89 -46.53
C VAL A 589 -28.47 1.30 -47.51
#